data_AF-A0A7C5GKH2-F1
#
_entry.id   AF-A0A7C5GKH2-F1
#
_cell.length_a   1.000
_cell.length_b   1.000
_cell.length_c   1.000
_cell.angle_alpha   90.00
_cell.angle_beta   90.00
_cell.angle_gamma   90.00
#
_symmetry.space_group_name_H-M   'P 1'
#
loop_
_entity.id
_entity.type
_entity.pdbx_description
1 polymer ?
#
loop_
_entity_poly.entity_id
_entity_poly.type
_entity_poly.pdbx_seq_one_letter_code
_entity_poly.pdbx_strand_id
1 'polypeptide(L)'
;MALLLRATALYLLAGSIFVSVYRENPLTLLGELFSGLPVSLVLFLSLAWWVIPAFALLFLLIPWRVLLARLPEAIAAIFICMLFFLTFTLMKTSLPFAADFWADPLMARIDRILQFGTDPWRIAHMADGWINLKWAALIYFRGWLVPALFAPVLLILFDGDAARKRRFFILYFFVWIGLGNVLALAFMSAG
;
A
#
# COMPACT_ATOMS: atom_id res chain seq x y z
N MET A 1 -13.98 3.29 11.64
CA MET A 1 -12.80 2.94 12.44
C MET A 1 -12.65 1.44 12.73
N ALA A 2 -13.60 0.80 13.44
CA ALA A 2 -13.43 -0.57 13.96
C ALA A 2 -13.03 -1.63 12.91
N LEU A 3 -13.58 -1.57 11.69
CA LEU A 3 -13.21 -2.50 10.61
C LEU A 3 -11.73 -2.34 10.21
N LEU A 4 -11.26 -1.11 10.04
CA LEU A 4 -9.86 -0.81 9.68
C LEU A 4 -8.91 -1.39 10.73
N LEU A 5 -9.18 -1.12 12.00
CA LEU A 5 -8.36 -1.63 13.11
C LEU A 5 -8.35 -3.17 13.17
N ARG A 6 -9.53 -3.81 13.12
CA ARG A 6 -9.64 -5.28 13.21
C ARG A 6 -8.96 -5.98 12.05
N ALA A 7 -9.18 -5.49 10.83
CA ALA A 7 -8.55 -6.07 9.64
C ALA A 7 -7.02 -5.91 9.67
N THR A 8 -6.52 -4.73 10.05
CA THR A 8 -5.07 -4.52 10.22
C THR A 8 -4.50 -5.40 11.33
N ALA A 9 -5.17 -5.55 12.47
CA ALA A 9 -4.69 -6.40 13.56
C ALA A 9 -4.64 -7.88 13.18
N LEU A 10 -5.67 -8.37 12.49
CA LEU A 10 -5.70 -9.74 11.95
C LEU A 10 -4.59 -9.94 10.92
N TYR A 11 -4.37 -8.96 10.05
CA TYR A 11 -3.32 -9.01 9.05
C TYR A 11 -1.92 -8.96 9.67
N LEU A 12 -1.70 -8.12 10.69
CA LEU A 12 -0.46 -8.10 11.46
C LEU A 12 -0.17 -9.45 12.08
N LEU A 13 -1.18 -10.09 12.69
CA LEU A 13 -1.03 -11.42 13.27
C LEU A 13 -0.67 -12.46 12.19
N ALA A 14 -1.42 -12.47 11.08
CA ALA A 14 -1.16 -13.39 9.98
C ALA A 14 0.24 -13.19 9.36
N GLY A 15 0.64 -11.94 9.14
CA GLY A 15 1.97 -11.61 8.63
C GLY A 15 3.09 -11.96 9.59
N SER A 16 2.88 -11.76 10.90
CA SER A 16 3.85 -12.16 11.92
C SER A 16 4.03 -13.68 11.98
N ILE A 17 2.92 -14.44 11.88
CA ILE A 17 2.97 -15.90 11.80
C ILE A 17 3.71 -16.32 10.54
N PHE A 18 3.36 -15.76 9.38
CA PHE A 18 3.99 -16.09 8.11
C PHE A 18 5.51 -15.86 8.14
N VAL A 19 5.94 -14.69 8.60
CA VAL A 19 7.36 -14.35 8.76
C VAL A 19 8.04 -15.32 9.74
N SER A 20 7.37 -15.67 10.84
CA SER A 20 7.91 -16.62 11.82
C SER A 20 8.13 -18.03 11.27
N VAL A 21 7.33 -18.43 10.27
CA VAL A 21 7.41 -19.75 9.66
C VAL A 21 8.48 -19.79 8.55
N TYR A 22 8.53 -18.77 7.70
CA TYR A 22 9.32 -18.82 6.46
C TYR A 22 10.66 -18.07 6.53
N ARG A 23 10.90 -17.24 7.55
CA ARG A 23 12.14 -16.46 7.66
C ARG A 23 13.05 -17.01 8.74
N GLU A 24 14.35 -16.98 8.47
CA GLU A 24 15.37 -17.57 9.36
C GLU A 24 15.56 -16.80 10.68
N ASN A 25 15.30 -15.47 10.69
CA ASN A 25 15.47 -14.60 11.87
C ASN A 25 14.21 -13.79 12.19
N PRO A 26 13.12 -14.45 12.59
CA PRO A 26 11.82 -13.79 12.67
C PRO A 26 11.74 -12.76 13.79
N LEU A 27 12.42 -12.99 14.93
CA LEU A 27 12.43 -12.03 16.03
C LEU A 27 13.10 -10.71 15.65
N THR A 28 14.21 -10.76 14.90
CA THR A 28 14.89 -9.56 14.40
C THR A 28 14.00 -8.79 13.43
N LEU A 29 13.36 -9.49 12.49
CA LEU A 29 12.48 -8.86 11.49
C LEU A 29 11.20 -8.28 12.12
N LEU A 30 10.64 -8.95 13.13
CA LEU A 30 9.55 -8.40 13.92
C LEU A 30 10.02 -7.19 14.74
N GLY A 31 11.25 -7.22 15.26
CA GLY A 31 11.88 -6.06 15.88
C GLY A 31 12.04 -4.87 14.91
N GLU A 32 12.42 -5.16 13.66
CA GLU A 32 12.55 -4.17 12.59
C GLU A 32 11.22 -3.51 12.21
N LEU A 33 10.08 -4.22 12.33
CA LEU A 33 8.76 -3.58 12.17
C LEU A 33 8.57 -2.45 13.18
N PHE A 34 8.94 -2.67 14.45
CA PHE A 34 8.77 -1.69 15.51
C PHE A 34 9.81 -0.57 15.41
N SER A 35 11.07 -0.89 15.12
CA SER A 35 12.13 0.11 14.94
C SER A 35 11.96 0.92 13.65
N GLY A 36 11.26 0.37 12.65
CA GLY A 36 10.89 1.05 11.41
C GLY A 36 9.72 2.03 11.56
N LEU A 37 9.02 2.05 12.70
CA LEU A 37 7.88 2.95 12.91
C LEU A 37 8.27 4.44 12.77
N PRO A 38 9.34 4.96 13.42
CA PRO A 38 9.71 6.37 13.31
C PRO A 38 10.08 6.75 11.88
N VAL A 39 10.86 5.90 11.19
CA VAL A 39 11.27 6.13 9.80
C VAL A 39 10.05 6.14 8.88
N SER A 40 9.14 5.20 9.07
CA SER A 40 7.89 5.12 8.31
C SER A 40 7.02 6.33 8.52
N LEU A 41 6.94 6.85 9.75
CA LEU A 41 6.20 8.07 10.06
C LEU A 41 6.79 9.28 9.32
N VAL A 42 8.12 9.43 9.34
CA VAL A 42 8.81 10.49 8.60
C VAL A 42 8.57 10.37 7.10
N LEU A 43 8.64 9.16 6.54
CA LEU A 43 8.33 8.90 5.14
C LEU A 43 6.87 9.23 4.81
N PHE A 44 5.93 8.80 5.65
CA PHE A 44 4.50 9.09 5.50
C PHE A 44 4.27 10.61 5.45
N LEU A 45 4.81 11.36 6.41
CA LEU A 45 4.65 12.81 6.51
C LEU A 45 5.36 13.56 5.38
N SER A 46 6.57 13.13 4.99
CA SER A 46 7.33 13.74 3.90
C SER A 46 6.72 13.47 2.52
N LEU A 47 6.04 12.35 2.32
CA LEU A 47 5.31 12.09 1.08
C LEU A 47 4.01 12.90 0.99
N ALA A 48 3.38 13.18 2.13
CA ALA A 48 2.04 13.78 2.18
C ALA A 48 2.00 15.26 2.56
N TRP A 49 3.13 15.99 2.61
CA TRP A 49 3.07 17.43 2.95
C TRP A 49 2.18 18.23 1.98
N TRP A 50 2.12 17.84 0.69
CA TRP A 50 1.27 18.48 -0.32
C TRP A 50 -0.22 18.18 -0.13
N VAL A 51 -0.54 17.18 0.70
CA VAL A 51 -1.91 16.88 1.09
C VAL A 51 -2.45 17.98 2.01
N ILE A 52 -1.59 18.72 2.73
CA ILE A 52 -1.98 19.86 3.59
C ILE A 52 -2.67 21.00 2.81
N PRO A 53 -2.12 21.54 1.71
CA PRO A 53 -2.83 22.55 0.93
C PRO A 53 -4.09 22.00 0.24
N ALA A 54 -4.10 20.73 -0.18
CA ALA A 54 -5.33 20.09 -0.67
C ALA A 54 -6.39 20.02 0.45
N PHE A 55 -5.99 19.76 1.69
CA PHE A 55 -6.87 19.81 2.87
C PHE A 55 -7.37 21.22 3.14
N ALA A 56 -6.52 22.24 3.02
CA ALA A 56 -6.90 23.63 3.21
C ALA A 56 -8.01 24.06 2.23
N LEU A 57 -7.96 23.58 0.98
CA LEU A 57 -9.04 23.78 0.00
C LEU A 57 -10.34 23.06 0.41
N LEU A 58 -10.24 21.89 1.04
CA LEU A 58 -11.40 21.13 1.51
C LEU A 58 -12.02 21.69 2.80
N PHE A 59 -11.29 22.46 3.59
CA PHE A 59 -11.84 23.25 4.70
C PHE A 59 -12.87 24.28 4.24
N LEU A 60 -12.86 24.67 2.95
CA LEU A 60 -13.88 25.53 2.36
C LEU A 60 -15.20 24.78 2.09
N LEU A 61 -15.15 23.44 1.95
CA LEU A 61 -16.31 22.62 1.59
C LEU A 61 -16.98 21.95 2.79
N ILE A 62 -16.23 21.70 3.87
CA ILE A 62 -16.72 20.98 5.05
C ILE A 62 -16.59 21.87 6.29
N PRO A 63 -17.64 22.00 7.12
CA PRO A 63 -17.57 22.82 8.33
C PRO A 63 -16.43 22.39 9.26
N TRP A 64 -15.62 23.35 9.71
CA TRP A 64 -14.42 23.08 10.53
C TRP A 64 -14.72 22.26 11.79
N ARG A 65 -15.89 22.45 12.42
CA ARG A 65 -16.32 21.69 13.60
C ARG A 65 -16.45 20.19 13.32
N VAL A 66 -16.94 19.84 12.12
CA VAL A 66 -17.08 18.44 11.68
C VAL A 66 -15.71 17.82 11.44
N LEU A 67 -14.79 18.56 10.83
CA LEU A 67 -13.42 18.11 10.59
C LEU A 67 -12.67 17.88 11.91
N LEU A 68 -12.76 18.82 12.85
CA LEU A 68 -12.14 18.67 14.18
C LEU A 68 -12.70 17.47 14.96
N ALA A 69 -14.01 17.21 14.86
CA ALA A 69 -14.62 16.06 15.50
C ALA A 69 -14.09 14.72 14.94
N ARG A 70 -13.68 14.70 13.67
CA ARG A 70 -13.14 13.51 12.99
C ARG A 70 -11.62 13.39 13.08
N LEU A 71 -10.93 14.43 13.52
CA LEU A 71 -9.47 14.49 13.56
C LEU A 71 -8.84 13.38 14.43
N PRO A 72 -9.35 13.04 15.63
CA PRO A 72 -8.79 11.94 16.42
C PRO A 72 -8.88 10.59 15.69
N GLU A 73 -9.99 10.33 15.00
CA GLU A 73 -10.13 9.13 14.18
C GLU A 73 -9.15 9.13 12.99
N ALA A 74 -9.00 10.26 12.30
CA ALA A 74 -8.05 10.37 11.19
C ALA A 74 -6.59 10.16 11.65
N ILE A 75 -6.21 10.71 12.80
CA ILE A 75 -4.88 10.49 13.41
C ILE A 75 -4.69 9.01 13.73
N ALA A 76 -5.65 8.36 14.39
CA ALA A 76 -5.58 6.93 14.65
C ALA A 76 -5.46 6.11 13.35
N ALA A 77 -6.18 6.51 12.30
CA ALA A 77 -6.11 5.87 11.00
C ALA A 77 -4.72 5.96 10.36
N ILE A 78 -3.97 7.06 10.55
CA ILE A 78 -2.59 7.18 10.06
C ILE A 78 -1.72 6.07 10.66
N PHE A 79 -1.75 5.90 11.99
CA PHE A 79 -0.98 4.84 12.66
C PHE A 79 -1.41 3.43 12.23
N ILE A 80 -2.72 3.20 12.08
CA ILE A 80 -3.24 1.91 11.60
C ILE A 80 -2.80 1.63 10.16
N CYS A 81 -2.84 2.62 9.26
CA CYS A 81 -2.38 2.45 7.89
C CYS A 81 -0.86 2.23 7.84
N MET A 82 -0.10 2.94 8.67
CA MET A 82 1.34 2.76 8.76
C MET A 82 1.72 1.34 9.19
N LEU A 83 1.08 0.83 10.24
CA LEU A 83 1.28 -0.54 10.70
C LEU A 83 0.85 -1.57 9.64
N PHE A 84 -0.25 -1.30 8.93
CA PHE A 84 -0.70 -2.12 7.81
C PHE A 84 0.35 -2.20 6.70
N PHE A 85 0.92 -1.06 6.27
CA PHE A 85 1.91 -1.04 5.19
C PHE A 85 3.28 -1.59 5.58
N LEU A 86 3.67 -1.43 6.83
CA LEU A 86 4.86 -2.09 7.37
C LEU A 86 4.70 -3.62 7.32
N THR A 87 3.57 -4.13 7.82
CA THR A 87 3.23 -5.56 7.73
C THR A 87 3.19 -6.02 6.29
N PHE A 88 2.55 -5.23 5.40
CA PHE A 88 2.43 -5.56 3.99
C PHE A 88 3.78 -5.67 3.29
N THR A 89 4.65 -4.70 3.53
CA THR A 89 6.00 -4.69 2.98
C THR A 89 6.80 -5.89 3.47
N LEU A 90 6.75 -6.17 4.79
CA LEU A 90 7.45 -7.31 5.36
C LEU A 90 6.94 -8.65 4.81
N MET A 91 5.62 -8.83 4.70
CA MET A 91 5.05 -10.02 4.08
C MET A 91 5.50 -10.15 2.63
N LYS A 92 5.40 -9.06 1.87
CA LYS A 92 5.71 -9.03 0.43
C LYS A 92 7.17 -9.40 0.16
N THR A 93 8.11 -8.89 0.95
CA THR A 93 9.54 -9.21 0.83
C THR A 93 9.90 -10.60 1.37
N SER A 94 8.98 -11.23 2.12
CA SER A 94 9.14 -12.59 2.64
C SER A 94 8.57 -13.67 1.72
N LEU A 95 7.77 -13.33 0.71
CA LEU A 95 7.16 -14.32 -0.20
C LEU A 95 8.18 -15.24 -0.91
N PRO A 96 9.36 -14.75 -1.38
CA PRO A 96 10.34 -15.62 -2.04
C PRO A 96 10.94 -16.71 -1.14
N PHE A 97 10.76 -16.61 0.18
CA PHE A 97 11.20 -17.65 1.13
C PHE A 97 10.16 -18.76 1.30
N ALA A 98 8.94 -18.55 0.80
CA ALA A 98 7.85 -19.51 0.84
C ALA A 98 7.61 -20.21 -0.50
N ALA A 99 7.93 -19.56 -1.62
CA ALA A 99 7.76 -20.12 -2.96
C ALA A 99 8.79 -19.56 -3.95
N ASP A 100 9.29 -20.43 -4.83
CA ASP A 100 10.11 -20.04 -5.97
C ASP A 100 9.30 -19.29 -7.04
N PHE A 101 9.99 -18.58 -7.93
CA PHE A 101 9.40 -17.80 -9.02
C PHE A 101 8.93 -18.64 -10.21
N TRP A 102 8.15 -19.69 -9.93
CA TRP A 102 7.72 -20.65 -10.95
C TRP A 102 6.76 -20.06 -11.99
N ALA A 103 6.07 -18.95 -11.69
CA ALA A 103 5.11 -18.35 -12.60
C ALA A 103 5.77 -17.46 -13.66
N ASP A 104 7.08 -17.19 -13.58
CA ASP A 104 7.80 -16.34 -14.53
C ASP A 104 7.59 -16.74 -16.01
N PRO A 105 7.75 -18.01 -16.43
CA PRO A 105 7.57 -18.38 -17.84
C PRO A 105 6.13 -18.21 -18.33
N LEU A 106 5.15 -18.40 -17.43
CA LEU A 106 3.74 -18.22 -17.74
C LEU A 106 3.42 -16.73 -17.90
N MET A 107 3.83 -15.90 -16.94
CA MET A 107 3.57 -14.46 -16.94
C MET A 107 4.26 -13.77 -18.12
N ALA A 108 5.52 -14.09 -18.39
CA ALA A 108 6.25 -13.57 -19.55
C ALA A 108 5.56 -13.92 -20.88
N ARG A 109 4.95 -15.11 -20.99
CA ARG A 109 4.20 -15.51 -22.18
C ARG A 109 2.89 -14.72 -22.31
N ILE A 110 2.15 -14.55 -21.21
CA ILE A 110 0.91 -13.77 -21.20
C ILE A 110 1.22 -12.33 -21.62
N ASP A 111 2.24 -11.73 -21.05
CA ASP A 111 2.69 -10.38 -21.37
C ASP A 111 3.07 -10.23 -22.84
N ARG A 112 3.81 -11.20 -23.39
CA ARG A 112 4.15 -11.21 -24.82
C ARG A 112 2.90 -11.30 -25.70
N ILE A 113 1.91 -12.11 -25.33
CA ILE A 113 0.64 -12.24 -26.08
C ILE A 113 -0.12 -10.91 -26.05
N LEU A 114 -0.21 -10.26 -24.88
CA LEU A 114 -0.87 -8.95 -24.72
C LEU A 114 -0.19 -7.85 -25.54
N GLN A 115 1.11 -7.98 -25.79
CA GLN A 115 1.90 -7.06 -26.60
C GLN A 115 2.17 -7.57 -28.03
N PHE A 116 1.23 -8.35 -28.57
CA PHE A 116 1.23 -8.79 -29.97
C PHE A 116 2.52 -9.50 -30.40
N GLY A 117 3.11 -10.29 -29.51
CA GLY A 117 4.34 -11.05 -29.76
C GLY A 117 5.63 -10.38 -29.30
N THR A 118 5.58 -9.15 -28.77
CA THR A 118 6.75 -8.40 -28.33
C THR A 118 6.95 -8.50 -26.82
N ASP A 119 8.19 -8.65 -26.36
CA ASP A 119 8.47 -8.61 -24.92
C ASP A 119 8.27 -7.17 -24.37
N PRO A 120 7.53 -6.96 -23.27
CA PRO A 120 7.22 -5.63 -22.73
C PRO A 120 8.39 -4.73 -22.47
N TRP A 121 9.48 -5.29 -21.96
CA TRP A 121 10.67 -4.50 -21.64
C TRP A 121 11.25 -3.84 -22.88
N ARG A 122 11.11 -4.42 -24.08
CA ARG A 122 11.59 -3.80 -25.32
C ARG A 122 10.81 -2.52 -25.62
N ILE A 123 9.49 -2.56 -25.47
CA ILE A 123 8.64 -1.37 -25.66
C ILE A 123 8.98 -0.30 -24.62
N ALA A 124 9.16 -0.70 -23.36
CA ALA A 124 9.55 0.22 -22.29
C ALA A 124 10.89 0.90 -22.57
N HIS A 125 11.92 0.16 -23.02
CA HIS A 125 13.24 0.71 -23.33
C HIS A 125 13.24 1.59 -24.58
N MET A 126 12.36 1.33 -25.56
CA MET A 126 12.19 2.24 -26.70
C MET A 126 11.66 3.62 -26.27
N ALA A 127 10.91 3.68 -25.16
CA ALA A 127 10.39 4.92 -24.60
C ALA A 127 11.37 5.62 -23.64
N ASP A 128 12.56 5.07 -23.39
CA ASP A 128 13.51 5.59 -22.38
C ASP A 128 13.91 7.06 -22.65
N GLY A 129 14.12 7.42 -23.93
CA GLY A 129 14.40 8.80 -24.31
C GLY A 129 13.22 9.78 -24.14
N TRP A 130 12.00 9.27 -23.96
CA TRP A 130 10.76 10.05 -23.87
C TRP A 130 10.26 10.13 -22.42
N ILE A 131 10.62 9.15 -21.59
CA ILE A 131 10.21 9.07 -20.19
C ILE A 131 11.24 9.80 -19.34
N ASN A 132 10.89 11.00 -18.90
CA ASN A 132 11.70 11.70 -17.92
C ASN A 132 11.55 11.02 -16.53
N LEU A 133 12.63 10.39 -16.06
CA LEU A 133 12.65 9.63 -14.80
C LEU A 133 12.22 10.47 -13.58
N LYS A 134 12.58 11.76 -13.53
CA LYS A 134 12.19 12.66 -12.44
C LYS A 134 10.68 12.87 -12.41
N TRP A 135 10.05 13.05 -13.58
CA TRP A 135 8.60 13.18 -13.68
C TRP A 135 7.89 11.86 -13.38
N ALA A 136 8.41 10.73 -13.88
CA ALA A 136 7.87 9.41 -13.57
C ALA A 136 7.88 9.14 -12.06
N ALA A 137 9.01 9.42 -11.39
CA ALA A 137 9.12 9.30 -9.93
C ALA A 137 8.14 10.24 -9.20
N LEU A 138 8.01 11.50 -9.65
CA LEU A 138 7.06 12.44 -9.06
C LEU A 138 5.62 11.94 -9.16
N ILE A 139 5.21 11.48 -10.33
CA ILE A 139 3.86 10.94 -10.58
C ILE A 139 3.62 9.69 -9.74
N TYR A 140 4.59 8.79 -9.70
CA TYR A 140 4.47 7.55 -8.94
C TYR A 140 4.41 7.81 -7.42
N PHE A 141 5.39 8.50 -6.86
CA PHE A 141 5.48 8.69 -5.42
C PHE A 141 4.48 9.71 -4.87
N ARG A 142 4.18 10.78 -5.61
CA ARG A 142 3.23 11.79 -5.13
C ARG A 142 1.83 11.61 -5.69
N GLY A 143 1.70 11.27 -6.96
CA GLY A 143 0.40 11.11 -7.63
C GLY A 143 -0.29 9.79 -7.30
N TRP A 144 0.44 8.69 -7.23
CA TRP A 144 -0.13 7.36 -7.02
C TRP A 144 0.03 6.86 -5.57
N LEU A 145 1.27 6.85 -5.05
CA LEU A 145 1.57 6.23 -3.78
C LEU A 145 0.84 6.93 -2.62
N VAL A 146 0.78 8.26 -2.61
CA VAL A 146 0.10 8.98 -1.53
C VAL A 146 -1.39 8.66 -1.48
N PRO A 147 -2.20 8.74 -2.55
CA PRO A 147 -3.59 8.26 -2.51
C PRO A 147 -3.69 6.79 -2.11
N ALA A 148 -2.80 5.94 -2.62
CA ALA A 148 -2.77 4.52 -2.30
C ALA A 148 -2.56 4.26 -0.80
N LEU A 149 -1.70 5.06 -0.14
CA LEU A 149 -1.41 4.94 1.29
C LEU A 149 -2.44 5.64 2.19
N PHE A 150 -2.93 6.81 1.77
CA PHE A 150 -3.71 7.72 2.63
C PHE A 150 -5.22 7.69 2.39
N ALA A 151 -5.72 7.07 1.31
CA ALA A 151 -7.16 7.07 1.01
C ALA A 151 -8.06 6.66 2.19
N PRO A 152 -7.71 5.65 3.04
CA PRO A 152 -8.51 5.35 4.23
C PRO A 152 -8.61 6.53 5.22
N VAL A 153 -7.52 7.25 5.42
CA VAL A 153 -7.44 8.44 6.30
C VAL A 153 -8.31 9.56 5.72
N LEU A 154 -8.17 9.82 4.41
CA LEU A 154 -8.95 10.83 3.69
C LEU A 154 -10.45 10.56 3.80
N LEU A 155 -10.85 9.30 3.60
CA LEU A 155 -12.25 8.92 3.69
C LEU A 155 -12.80 9.06 5.10
N ILE A 156 -12.04 8.72 6.14
CA ILE A 156 -12.47 8.91 7.53
C ILE A 156 -12.72 10.39 7.83
N LEU A 157 -11.82 11.25 7.36
CA LEU A 157 -11.91 12.67 7.61
C LEU A 157 -13.05 13.33 6.83
N PHE A 158 -13.21 12.97 5.55
CA PHE A 158 -14.09 13.70 4.65
C PHE A 158 -15.45 13.02 4.40
N ASP A 159 -15.52 11.69 4.35
CA ASP A 159 -16.76 10.98 4.05
C ASP A 159 -17.60 10.73 5.33
N GLY A 160 -18.79 11.31 5.34
CA GLY A 160 -19.78 11.10 6.41
C GLY A 160 -20.51 9.76 6.31
N ASP A 161 -20.50 9.12 5.15
CA ASP A 161 -21.26 7.88 4.92
C ASP A 161 -20.49 6.67 5.43
N ALA A 162 -21.00 6.07 6.51
CA ALA A 162 -20.40 4.89 7.12
C ALA A 162 -20.43 3.66 6.19
N ALA A 163 -21.47 3.50 5.36
CA ALA A 163 -21.61 2.37 4.45
C ALA A 163 -20.61 2.47 3.30
N ARG A 164 -20.42 3.67 2.72
CA ARG A 164 -19.42 3.92 1.68
C ARG A 164 -18.00 3.70 2.19
N LYS A 165 -17.66 4.23 3.38
CA LYS A 165 -16.37 3.95 4.05
C LYS A 165 -16.14 2.46 4.26
N ARG A 166 -17.16 1.73 4.72
CA ARG A 166 -17.07 0.28 4.93
C ARG A 166 -16.79 -0.46 3.62
N ARG A 167 -17.52 -0.16 2.54
CA ARG A 167 -17.31 -0.77 1.21
C ARG A 167 -15.89 -0.50 0.71
N PHE A 168 -15.43 0.75 0.85
CA PHE A 168 -14.06 1.10 0.47
C PHE A 168 -13.04 0.29 1.24
N PHE A 169 -13.13 0.19 2.57
CA PHE A 169 -12.16 -0.58 3.36
C PHE A 169 -12.12 -2.06 2.97
N ILE A 170 -13.27 -2.67 2.67
CA ILE A 170 -13.32 -4.07 2.21
C ILE A 170 -12.54 -4.22 0.89
N LEU A 171 -12.81 -3.35 -0.09
CA LEU A 171 -12.12 -3.37 -1.37
C LEU A 171 -10.63 -3.07 -1.23
N TYR A 172 -10.28 -2.12 -0.37
CA TYR A 172 -8.92 -1.74 -0.05
C TYR A 172 -8.13 -2.93 0.48
N PHE A 173 -8.64 -3.62 1.51
CA PHE A 173 -7.97 -4.81 2.04
C PHE A 173 -7.96 -5.97 1.04
N PHE A 174 -9.01 -6.14 0.24
CA PHE A 174 -9.03 -7.16 -0.81
C PHE A 174 -7.93 -6.93 -1.86
N VAL A 175 -7.75 -5.69 -2.31
CA VAL A 175 -6.70 -5.35 -3.28
C VAL A 175 -5.32 -5.56 -2.68
N TRP A 176 -5.06 -5.02 -1.51
CA TRP A 176 -3.73 -5.11 -0.91
C TRP A 176 -3.39 -6.53 -0.43
N ILE A 177 -4.24 -7.16 0.38
CA ILE A 177 -3.95 -8.48 0.93
C ILE A 177 -4.21 -9.56 -0.12
N GLY A 178 -5.39 -9.52 -0.74
CA GLY A 178 -5.82 -10.54 -1.69
C GLY A 178 -4.97 -10.55 -2.96
N LEU A 179 -4.84 -9.41 -3.65
CA LEU A 179 -4.02 -9.36 -4.86
C LEU A 179 -2.53 -9.24 -4.51
N GLY A 180 -2.19 -8.34 -3.59
CA GLY A 180 -0.80 -7.99 -3.30
C GLY A 180 -0.01 -9.07 -2.55
N ASN A 181 -0.65 -9.94 -1.76
CA ASN A 181 0.04 -11.05 -1.09
C ASN A 181 -0.48 -12.43 -1.50
N VAL A 182 -1.78 -12.68 -1.44
CA VAL A 182 -2.32 -14.05 -1.65
C VAL A 182 -2.14 -14.47 -3.10
N LEU A 183 -2.66 -13.70 -4.06
CA LEU A 183 -2.45 -14.00 -5.47
C LEU A 183 -0.98 -13.87 -5.86
N ALA A 184 -0.26 -12.90 -5.31
CA ALA A 184 1.16 -12.77 -5.58
C ALA A 184 1.96 -14.00 -5.15
N LEU A 185 1.66 -14.62 -4.01
CA LEU A 185 2.29 -15.86 -3.58
C LEU A 185 1.83 -17.04 -4.45
N ALA A 186 0.54 -17.10 -4.79
CA ALA A 186 -0.03 -18.13 -5.65
C ALA A 186 0.45 -18.05 -7.10
N PHE A 187 0.97 -16.91 -7.53
CA PHE A 187 1.52 -16.68 -8.86
C PHE A 187 2.89 -16.01 -8.75
N MET A 188 3.76 -16.60 -7.92
CA MET A 188 5.04 -16.01 -7.59
C MET A 188 5.88 -15.79 -8.86
N SER A 189 6.11 -14.52 -9.17
CA SER A 189 6.84 -14.05 -10.34
C SER A 189 7.62 -12.78 -10.00
N ALA A 190 8.80 -12.64 -10.58
CA ALA A 190 9.67 -11.46 -10.42
C ALA A 190 9.36 -10.36 -11.44
N GLY A 191 8.58 -10.67 -12.48
CA GLY A 191 8.32 -9.78 -13.62
C GLY A 191 9.39 -9.88 -14.68
#